data_AF-A0A368Y713-F1
#
_entry.id   AF-A0A368Y713-F1
#
_cell.length_a   1.000
_cell.length_b   1.000
_cell.length_c   1.000
_cell.angle_alpha   90.00
_cell.angle_beta   90.00
_cell.angle_gamma   90.00
#
_symmetry.space_group_name_H-M   'P 1'
#
loop_
_entity.id
_entity.type
_entity.pdbx_description
1 polymer ?
#
loop_
_entity_poly.entity_id
_entity_poly.type
_entity_poly.pdbx_seq_one_letter_code
_entity_poly.pdbx_strand_id
1 'polypeptide(L)'
;MPTSRPIHWLLGCTAGLLLWASSFVVLYAGLTLGCEAGWHAGRLAGFNLLTAALALAWLVHLLALAALWRWFGGWAEPLRRLARVLTAVAVAATVWTGWPLLALPPCAGQMLASTMEDAACSTT
;
A
#
# COMPACT_ATOMS: atom_id res chain seq x y z
N MET A 1 -2.57 -2.49 -39.27
CA MET A 1 -2.99 -2.41 -37.86
C MET A 1 -1.84 -2.94 -37.00
N PRO A 2 -1.25 -2.15 -36.09
CA PRO A 2 -0.17 -2.66 -35.25
C PRO A 2 -0.74 -3.77 -34.37
N THR A 3 -0.19 -4.97 -34.48
CA THR A 3 -0.53 -6.13 -33.64
C THR A 3 0.00 -5.87 -32.24
N SER A 4 -0.78 -5.20 -31.40
CA SER A 4 -0.49 -5.09 -29.96
C SER A 4 -0.44 -6.51 -29.39
N ARG A 5 0.79 -6.99 -29.13
CA ARG A 5 1.06 -8.35 -28.68
C ARG A 5 0.19 -8.67 -27.45
N PRO A 6 -0.46 -9.85 -27.40
CA PRO A 6 -1.32 -10.27 -26.28
C PRO A 6 -0.65 -10.13 -24.91
N ILE A 7 0.68 -10.25 -24.88
CA ILE A 7 1.55 -10.03 -23.71
C ILE A 7 1.40 -8.65 -23.08
N HIS A 8 1.26 -7.57 -23.86
CA HIS A 8 1.16 -6.22 -23.29
C HIS A 8 -0.13 -6.04 -22.48
N TRP A 9 -1.18 -6.74 -22.88
CA TRP A 9 -2.49 -6.74 -22.22
C TRP A 9 -2.46 -7.47 -20.89
N LEU A 10 -1.87 -8.67 -20.90
CA LEU A 10 -1.64 -9.44 -19.69
C LEU A 10 -0.78 -8.65 -18.71
N LEU A 11 0.31 -8.04 -19.18
CA LEU A 11 1.17 -7.19 -18.34
C LEU A 11 0.42 -6.01 -17.75
N GLY A 12 -0.44 -5.33 -18.51
CA GLY A 12 -1.25 -4.22 -17.99
C GLY A 12 -2.24 -4.63 -16.91
N CYS A 13 -3.01 -5.70 -17.14
CA CYS A 13 -3.97 -6.21 -16.15
C CYS A 13 -3.26 -6.72 -14.88
N THR A 14 -2.15 -7.44 -15.04
CA THR A 14 -1.37 -7.96 -13.90
C THR A 14 -0.62 -6.85 -13.16
N ALA A 15 -0.19 -5.79 -13.86
CA ALA A 15 0.50 -4.66 -13.23
C ALA A 15 -0.36 -3.98 -12.16
N GLY A 16 -1.66 -3.79 -12.39
CA GLY A 16 -2.56 -3.20 -11.38
C GLY A 16 -2.62 -4.03 -10.08
N LEU A 17 -2.71 -5.35 -10.22
CA LEU A 17 -2.71 -6.28 -9.07
C LEU A 17 -1.34 -6.35 -8.39
N LEU A 18 -0.25 -6.31 -9.16
CA LEU A 18 1.11 -6.29 -8.63
C LEU A 18 1.40 -4.99 -7.86
N LEU A 19 0.95 -3.85 -8.36
CA LEU A 19 1.06 -2.56 -7.65
C LEU A 19 0.27 -2.57 -6.34
N TRP A 20 -0.92 -3.19 -6.33
CA TRP A 20 -1.68 -3.35 -5.10
C TRP A 20 -0.95 -4.27 -4.10
N ALA A 21 -0.48 -5.43 -4.55
CA ALA A 21 0.27 -6.37 -3.72
C ALA A 21 1.57 -5.74 -3.18
N SER A 22 2.30 -4.99 -4.01
CA SER A 22 3.51 -4.28 -3.57
C SER A 22 3.18 -3.20 -2.54
N SER A 23 2.09 -2.45 -2.73
CA SER A 23 1.63 -1.46 -1.76
C SER A 23 1.37 -2.12 -0.41
N PHE A 24 0.72 -3.29 -0.39
CA PHE A 24 0.45 -4.02 0.85
C PHE A 24 1.75 -4.42 1.55
N VAL A 25 2.69 -5.02 0.81
CA VAL A 25 3.99 -5.45 1.36
C VAL A 25 4.79 -4.26 1.89
N VAL A 26 4.91 -3.18 1.11
CA VAL A 26 5.68 -1.98 1.50
C VAL A 26 5.08 -1.33 2.74
N LEU A 27 3.76 -1.20 2.80
CA LEU A 27 3.08 -0.57 3.93
C LEU A 27 3.22 -1.41 5.20
N TYR A 28 2.96 -2.71 5.15
CA TYR A 28 3.04 -3.59 6.33
C TYR A 28 4.47 -3.83 6.77
N ALA A 29 5.39 -4.16 5.85
CA ALA A 29 6.79 -4.37 6.19
C ALA A 29 7.44 -3.08 6.68
N GLY A 30 7.13 -1.94 6.04
CA GLY A 30 7.60 -0.63 6.47
C GLY A 30 7.14 -0.26 7.87
N LEU A 31 5.91 -0.65 8.26
CA LEU A 31 5.40 -0.41 9.61
C LEU A 31 6.15 -1.25 10.65
N THR A 32 6.31 -2.56 10.41
CA THR A 32 7.06 -3.44 11.32
C THR A 32 8.52 -3.00 11.46
N LEU A 33 9.21 -2.77 10.34
CA LEU A 33 10.61 -2.32 10.36
C LEU A 33 10.77 -0.93 10.98
N GLY A 34 9.84 -0.02 10.70
CA GLY A 34 9.87 1.35 11.22
C GLY A 34 9.61 1.43 12.72
N CYS A 35 8.78 0.53 13.26
CA CYS A 35 8.60 0.43 14.70
C CYS A 35 9.83 -0.16 15.41
N GLU A 36 10.42 -1.24 14.88
CA GLU A 36 11.67 -1.83 15.41
C GLU A 36 12.86 -0.86 15.32
N ALA A 37 12.96 -0.10 14.22
CA ALA A 37 14.01 0.91 14.04
C ALA A 37 13.82 2.16 14.92
N GLY A 38 12.73 2.24 15.71
CA GLY A 38 12.44 3.37 16.59
C GLY A 38 12.09 4.66 15.86
N TRP A 39 11.71 4.60 14.57
CA TRP A 39 11.30 5.78 13.81
C TRP A 39 10.05 6.45 14.37
N HIS A 40 9.29 5.74 15.21
CA HIS A 40 8.19 6.33 15.97
C HIS A 40 8.65 7.44 16.92
N ALA A 41 9.90 7.38 17.43
CA ALA A 41 10.42 8.31 18.43
C ALA A 41 10.89 9.64 17.79
N GLY A 42 11.25 9.60 16.50
CA GLY A 42 11.60 10.78 15.72
C GLY A 42 10.36 11.57 15.31
N ARG A 43 10.02 12.63 16.05
CA ARG A 43 9.04 13.64 15.60
C ARG A 43 9.76 14.75 14.87
N LEU A 44 9.59 14.85 13.56
CA LEU A 44 9.99 16.04 12.79
C LEU A 44 8.75 16.93 12.64
N ALA A 45 8.81 18.16 13.16
CA ALA A 45 7.73 19.16 13.06
C ALA A 45 6.34 18.68 13.55
N GLY A 46 6.30 17.85 14.60
CA GLY A 46 5.06 17.33 15.18
C GLY A 46 4.47 16.11 14.47
N PHE A 47 5.02 15.72 13.31
CA PHE A 47 4.64 14.52 12.58
C PHE A 47 5.61 13.38 12.84
N ASN A 48 5.07 12.17 12.92
CA ASN A 48 5.85 10.96 13.09
C ASN A 48 6.53 10.62 11.75
N LEU A 49 7.87 10.50 11.76
CA LEU A 49 8.68 10.19 10.56
C LEU A 49 8.17 8.92 9.85
N LEU A 50 7.76 7.93 10.63
CA LEU A 50 7.20 6.68 10.13
C LEU A 50 5.89 6.91 9.36
N THR A 51 4.97 7.69 9.93
CA THR A 51 3.69 8.03 9.28
C THR A 51 3.92 8.82 8.00
N ALA A 52 4.88 9.75 7.99
CA ALA A 52 5.22 10.51 6.79
C ALA A 52 5.80 9.62 5.68
N ALA A 53 6.70 8.70 6.02
CA ALA A 53 7.27 7.74 5.06
C ALA A 53 6.20 6.79 4.49
N LEU A 54 5.30 6.28 5.34
CA LEU A 54 4.17 5.44 4.93
C LEU A 54 3.19 6.19 4.04
N ALA A 55 2.86 7.44 4.38
CA ALA A 55 1.99 8.29 3.57
C ALA A 55 2.61 8.58 2.19
N LEU A 56 3.92 8.83 2.14
CA LEU A 56 4.64 9.06 0.89
C LEU A 56 4.68 7.78 0.03
N ALA A 57 4.96 6.62 0.62
CA ALA A 57 4.90 5.34 -0.08
C ALA A 57 3.49 5.06 -0.62
N TRP A 58 2.45 5.34 0.16
CA TRP A 58 1.06 5.21 -0.26
C TRP A 58 0.71 6.14 -1.44
N LEU A 59 1.12 7.42 -1.37
CA LEU A 59 0.94 8.38 -2.46
C LEU A 59 1.67 7.94 -3.74
N VAL A 60 2.90 7.43 -3.64
CA VAL A 60 3.65 6.92 -4.79
C VAL A 60 2.89 5.79 -5.48
N HIS A 61 2.28 4.87 -4.72
CA HIS A 61 1.48 3.78 -5.28
C HIS A 61 0.18 4.28 -5.92
N LEU A 62 -0.50 5.27 -5.33
CA LEU A 62 -1.68 5.89 -5.95
C LEU A 62 -1.34 6.60 -7.25
N LEU A 63 -0.21 7.33 -7.29
CA LEU A 63 0.27 7.98 -8.51
C LEU A 63 0.64 6.95 -9.59
N ALA A 64 1.25 5.83 -9.20
CA ALA A 64 1.57 4.76 -10.14
C ALA A 64 0.30 4.10 -10.71
N LEU A 65 -0.74 3.88 -9.88
CA LEU A 65 -2.05 3.40 -10.34
C LEU A 65 -2.75 4.41 -11.27
N ALA A 66 -2.67 5.71 -10.95
CA ALA A 66 -3.23 6.76 -11.81
C ALA A 66 -2.51 6.88 -13.15
N ALA A 67 -1.18 6.73 -13.17
CA ALA A 67 -0.39 6.67 -14.40
C ALA A 67 -0.78 5.45 -15.24
N LEU A 68 -0.95 4.29 -14.61
CA LEU A 68 -1.41 3.07 -15.25
C LEU A 68 -2.82 3.24 -15.85
N TRP A 69 -3.72 3.91 -15.13
CA TRP A 69 -5.07 4.24 -15.61
C TRP A 69 -5.04 5.09 -16.88
N ARG A 70 -4.19 6.12 -16.92
CA ARG A 70 -4.01 6.97 -18.11
C ARG A 70 -3.45 6.19 -19.28
N TRP A 71 -2.54 5.25 -19.04
CA TRP A 71 -1.93 4.42 -20.07
C TRP A 71 -2.95 3.53 -20.81
N PHE A 72 -3.97 3.02 -20.12
CA PHE A 72 -5.08 2.28 -20.74
C PHE A 72 -5.98 3.14 -21.66
N GLY A 73 -5.81 4.47 -21.67
CA GLY A 73 -6.57 5.41 -22.49
C GLY A 73 -6.39 5.24 -24.00
N GLY A 74 -5.42 4.43 -24.47
CA GLY A 74 -5.21 4.08 -25.88
C GLY A 74 -5.71 2.71 -26.31
N TRP A 75 -6.32 1.93 -25.41
CA TRP A 75 -6.63 0.50 -25.63
C TRP A 75 -8.04 0.26 -26.19
N ALA A 76 -8.28 -0.90 -26.79
CA ALA A 76 -9.60 -1.31 -27.31
C ALA A 76 -10.67 -1.40 -26.21
N GLU A 77 -11.91 -1.00 -26.52
CA GLU A 77 -13.03 -0.80 -25.58
C GLU A 77 -13.26 -1.94 -24.56
N PRO A 78 -13.37 -3.23 -24.94
CA PRO A 78 -13.67 -4.30 -23.98
C PRO A 78 -12.51 -4.55 -23.01
N LEU A 79 -11.27 -4.53 -23.49
CA LEU A 79 -10.08 -4.76 -22.66
C LEU A 79 -9.78 -3.54 -21.78
N ARG A 80 -10.03 -2.32 -22.29
CA ARG A 80 -9.97 -1.09 -21.50
C ARG A 80 -10.92 -1.14 -20.31
N ARG A 81 -12.14 -1.66 -20.50
CA ARG A 81 -13.12 -1.79 -19.41
C ARG A 81 -12.63 -2.74 -18.33
N LEU A 82 -12.13 -3.91 -18.71
CA LEU A 82 -11.58 -4.89 -17.77
C LEU A 82 -10.38 -4.32 -16.99
N ALA A 83 -9.41 -3.72 -17.68
CA ALA A 83 -8.24 -3.12 -17.06
C ALA A 83 -8.60 -1.97 -16.10
N ARG A 84 -9.58 -1.13 -16.47
CA ARG A 84 -10.10 -0.08 -15.58
C ARG A 84 -10.81 -0.65 -14.37
N VAL A 85 -11.65 -1.67 -14.52
CA VAL A 85 -12.33 -2.31 -13.37
C VAL A 85 -11.29 -2.89 -12.41
N LEU A 86 -10.30 -3.63 -12.91
CA LEU A 86 -9.23 -4.18 -12.08
C LEU A 86 -8.41 -3.08 -11.39
N THR A 87 -8.08 -2.00 -12.10
CA THR A 87 -7.35 -0.87 -11.52
C THR A 87 -8.20 -0.14 -10.49
N ALA A 88 -9.52 -0.03 -10.70
CA ALA A 88 -10.44 0.59 -9.73
C ALA A 88 -10.54 -0.25 -8.46
N VAL A 89 -10.61 -1.57 -8.59
CA VAL A 89 -10.56 -2.50 -7.45
C VAL A 89 -9.24 -2.39 -6.71
N ALA A 90 -8.11 -2.33 -7.42
CA ALA A 90 -6.79 -2.12 -6.83
C ALA A 90 -6.71 -0.80 -6.06
N VAL A 91 -7.18 0.31 -6.65
CA VAL A 91 -7.24 1.62 -5.98
C VAL A 91 -8.13 1.57 -4.74
N ALA A 92 -9.35 1.03 -4.85
CA ALA A 92 -10.26 0.90 -3.72
C ALA A 92 -9.64 0.08 -2.58
N ALA A 93 -8.97 -1.02 -2.92
CA ALA A 93 -8.29 -1.87 -1.95
C ALA A 93 -7.06 -1.15 -1.33
N THR A 94 -6.26 -0.42 -2.11
CA THR A 94 -5.14 0.40 -1.61
C THR A 94 -5.61 1.54 -0.68
N VAL A 95 -6.75 2.15 -0.99
CA VAL A 95 -7.36 3.18 -0.12
C VAL A 95 -7.87 2.54 1.16
N TRP A 96 -8.58 1.40 1.05
CA TRP A 96 -9.10 0.68 2.20
C TRP A 96 -8.01 0.15 3.14
N THR A 97 -6.87 -0.30 2.61
CA THR A 97 -5.73 -0.75 3.43
C THR A 97 -4.91 0.41 3.98
N GLY A 98 -4.70 1.48 3.21
CA GLY A 98 -3.93 2.65 3.63
C GLY A 98 -4.64 3.52 4.67
N TRP A 99 -5.97 3.62 4.61
CA TRP A 99 -6.76 4.45 5.52
C TRP A 99 -6.61 4.09 7.01
N PRO A 100 -6.88 2.84 7.46
CA PRO A 100 -6.71 2.47 8.86
C PRO A 100 -5.24 2.59 9.32
N LEU A 101 -4.30 2.39 8.40
CA LEU A 101 -2.87 2.53 8.65
C LEU A 101 -2.46 3.95 9.03
N LEU A 102 -3.10 4.95 8.42
CA LEU A 102 -2.85 6.37 8.66
C LEU A 102 -3.69 6.94 9.81
N ALA A 103 -4.86 6.34 10.08
CA ALA A 103 -5.78 6.79 11.12
C ALA A 103 -5.40 6.31 12.53
N LEU A 104 -4.72 5.17 12.65
CA LEU A 104 -4.28 4.62 13.94
C LEU A 104 -2.88 5.12 14.30
N PRO A 105 -2.59 5.38 15.59
CA PRO A 105 -1.23 5.70 16.02
C PRO A 105 -0.28 4.55 15.67
N PRO A 106 0.89 4.85 15.08
CA PRO A 106 1.84 3.82 14.67
C PRO A 106 2.28 2.99 15.89
N CYS A 107 2.43 1.68 15.69
CA CYS A 107 2.90 0.71 16.69
C CYS A 107 1.93 0.41 17.86
N ALA A 108 0.66 0.83 17.81
CA ALA A 108 -0.33 0.51 18.85
C ALA A 108 -0.48 -0.99 19.12
N GLY A 109 -0.32 -1.83 18.09
CA GLY A 109 -0.36 -3.30 18.23
C GLY A 109 0.83 -3.88 19.01
N GLN A 110 2.03 -3.28 18.92
CA GLN A 110 3.20 -3.74 19.68
C GLN A 110 3.09 -3.41 21.17
N MET A 111 2.53 -2.25 21.53
CA MET A 111 2.27 -1.94 22.94
C MET A 111 1.29 -2.93 23.59
N LEU A 112 0.28 -3.37 22.83
CA LEU A 112 -0.67 -4.39 23.30
C LEU A 112 -0.02 -5.77 23.44
N ALA A 113 0.91 -6.12 22.55
CA ALA A 113 1.67 -7.37 22.64
C ALA A 113 2.59 -7.38 23.87
N SER A 114 3.36 -6.31 24.10
CA SER A 114 4.27 -6.23 25.25
C SER A 114 3.54 -6.28 26.59
N THR A 115 2.37 -5.65 26.72
CA THR A 115 1.58 -5.71 27.96
C THR A 115 1.06 -7.11 28.27
N MET A 116 0.78 -7.94 27.25
CA MET A 116 0.39 -9.34 27.48
C MET A 116 1.58 -10.22 27.90
N GLU A 117 2.77 -9.99 27.37
CA GLU A 117 4.01 -10.67 27.79
C GLU A 117 4.38 -10.34 29.23
N ASP A 118 4.26 -9.07 29.65
CA ASP A 118 4.50 -8.65 31.04
C ASP A 118 3.51 -9.31 32.01
N ALA A 119 2.23 -9.43 31.64
CA ALA A 119 1.21 -10.09 32.44
C ALA A 119 1.48 -11.60 32.58
N ALA A 120 1.96 -12.25 31.51
CA ALA A 120 2.35 -13.65 31.54
C ALA A 120 3.56 -13.90 32.46
N CYS A 121 4.55 -13.00 32.46
CA CYS A 121 5.76 -13.13 33.28
C CYS A 121 5.50 -12.82 34.78
N SER A 122 4.52 -11.97 35.09
CA SER A 122 4.13 -11.70 36.49
C SER A 122 3.38 -12.85 37.17
N THR A 123 2.97 -13.89 36.44
CA THR A 123 2.16 -15.00 36.99
C THR A 123 3.00 -16.25 37.31
N THR A 124 4.32 -16.20 37.13
CA THR A 124 5.28 -17.27 37.48
C THR A 124 6.18 -16.85 38.63
#